data_AF-X1RL35-F1
#
_entry.id   AF-X1RL35-F1
#
_cell.length_a   1.000
_cell.length_b   1.000
_cell.length_c   1.000
_cell.angle_alpha   90.00
_cell.angle_beta   90.00
_cell.angle_gamma   90.00
#
_symmetry.space_group_name_H-M   'P 1'
#
loop_
_entity.id
_entity.type
_entity.pdbx_description
1 polymer ?
#
loop_
_entity_poly.entity_id
_entity_poly.type
_entity_poly.pdbx_seq_one_letter_code
_entity_poly.pdbx_strand_id
1 'polypeptide(L)'
;RNPPVLSLIAKRLRHLLRRQGYRKIYTRWHFFGEHGEKYHPHLNVLFDGGYLAPEQLAELKDLIRRKLLKRSISNRIKKDLVIHYDYTQEPKRKMHWVKYVTKASFTDKSWDYELATRLKGFHNGCFAGFWDGPPKWRLTGTDKKFNLLLKVKEGIHPISGKPILWDKALVPWALVQSVNLIDLGSWCYCYNAPRAPPIPPLDLTNLTELDDDDDRKHPNDIRREIARHRELISRRQDCEFDS
;
A
#
# COMPACT_ATOMS: atom_id res chain seq x y z
N ARG A 1 32.59 -3.71 10.67
CA ARG A 1 31.54 -4.56 10.06
C ARG A 1 30.85 -5.40 11.15
N ASN A 2 30.40 -4.77 12.24
CA ASN A 2 29.87 -5.47 13.42
C ASN A 2 28.45 -4.96 13.70
N PRO A 3 27.40 -5.75 13.42
CA PRO A 3 25.99 -5.33 13.56
C PRO A 3 25.60 -4.88 14.98
N PRO A 4 26.06 -5.52 16.08
CA PRO A 4 25.91 -4.97 17.43
C PRO A 4 26.40 -3.53 17.60
N VAL A 5 27.57 -3.19 17.04
CA VAL A 5 28.11 -1.82 17.09
C VAL A 5 27.23 -0.85 16.31
N LEU A 6 26.78 -1.23 15.12
CA LEU A 6 25.88 -0.42 14.29
C LEU A 6 24.53 -0.16 15.01
N SER A 7 24.00 -1.18 15.66
CA SER A 7 22.77 -1.09 16.47
C SER A 7 22.95 -0.10 17.62
N LEU A 8 24.09 -0.19 18.33
CA LEU A 8 24.40 0.68 19.45
C LEU A 8 24.55 2.14 19.03
N ILE A 9 25.24 2.41 17.91
CA ILE A 9 25.39 3.76 17.37
C ILE A 9 24.03 4.35 17.02
N ALA A 10 23.22 3.62 16.25
CA ALA A 10 21.90 4.09 15.85
C ALA A 10 20.98 4.32 17.07
N LYS A 11 21.01 3.41 18.06
CA LYS A 11 20.26 3.57 19.32
C LYS A 11 20.69 4.82 20.09
N ARG A 12 22.00 5.07 20.22
CA ARG A 12 22.54 6.26 20.90
C ARG A 12 22.11 7.55 20.22
N LEU A 13 22.14 7.58 18.89
CA LEU A 13 21.69 8.74 18.12
C LEU A 13 20.20 9.00 18.30
N ARG A 14 19.35 7.96 18.18
CA ARG A 14 17.90 8.11 18.42
C ARG A 14 17.60 8.61 19.83
N HIS A 15 18.29 8.09 20.85
CA HIS A 15 18.13 8.58 22.22
C HIS A 15 18.56 10.04 22.39
N LEU A 16 19.67 10.45 21.75
CA LEU A 16 20.12 11.83 21.77
C LEU A 16 19.06 12.75 21.14
N LEU A 17 18.61 12.44 19.92
CA LEU A 17 17.61 13.24 19.21
C LEU A 17 16.28 13.34 19.98
N ARG A 18 15.84 12.24 20.61
CA ARG A 18 14.66 12.29 21.49
C ARG A 18 14.83 13.22 22.68
N ARG A 19 16.04 13.26 23.29
CA ARG A 19 16.34 14.20 24.38
C ARG A 19 16.37 15.66 23.92
N GLN A 20 16.65 15.90 22.63
CA GLN A 20 16.55 17.22 22.01
C GLN A 20 15.09 17.59 21.64
N GLY A 21 14.11 16.73 21.92
CA GLY A 21 12.69 17.02 21.71
C GLY A 21 12.10 16.51 20.39
N TYR A 22 12.89 15.88 19.52
CA TYR A 22 12.36 15.31 18.27
C TYR A 22 11.47 14.09 18.55
N ARG A 23 10.27 14.08 17.97
CA ARG A 23 9.25 13.07 18.24
C ARG A 23 9.24 11.96 17.21
N LYS A 24 9.44 12.25 15.94
CA LYS A 24 9.36 11.26 14.85
C LYS A 24 10.76 11.08 14.29
N ILE A 25 11.43 9.97 14.63
CA ILE A 25 12.78 9.68 14.16
C ILE A 25 12.80 8.33 13.45
N TYR A 26 13.35 8.30 12.24
CA TYR A 26 13.64 7.08 11.50
C TYR A 26 15.13 7.03 11.18
N THR A 27 15.76 5.88 11.44
CA THR A 27 17.17 5.66 11.11
C THR A 27 17.31 4.42 10.25
N ARG A 28 18.19 4.44 9.24
CA ARG A 28 18.54 3.27 8.44
C ARG A 28 20.00 3.30 8.00
N TRP A 29 20.68 2.16 8.08
CA TRP A 29 22.04 2.06 7.53
C TRP A 29 21.99 1.82 6.03
N HIS A 30 22.86 2.56 5.34
CA HIS A 30 23.32 2.23 4.00
C HIS A 30 24.77 1.75 4.11
N PHE A 31 25.16 0.81 3.24
CA PHE A 31 26.41 0.04 3.33
C PHE A 31 27.29 0.20 2.09
N PHE A 32 26.70 0.20 0.90
CA PHE A 32 27.40 0.27 -0.38
C PHE A 32 26.78 1.35 -1.28
N GLY A 33 27.55 1.77 -2.28
CA GLY A 33 27.05 2.57 -3.40
C GLY A 33 26.23 1.73 -4.39
N GLU A 34 25.83 2.34 -5.50
CA GLU A 34 24.93 1.74 -6.50
C GLU A 34 25.47 0.45 -7.14
N HIS A 35 26.79 0.26 -7.18
CA HIS A 35 27.46 -0.88 -7.81
C HIS A 35 28.32 -1.73 -6.86
N GLY A 36 28.11 -1.62 -5.54
CA GLY A 36 28.85 -2.47 -4.58
C GLY A 36 30.33 -2.14 -4.41
N GLU A 37 30.85 -1.13 -5.11
CA GLU A 37 32.29 -0.84 -5.27
C GLU A 37 33.06 -0.68 -3.94
N LYS A 38 32.42 -0.10 -2.92
CA LYS A 38 33.09 0.21 -1.67
C LYS A 38 32.13 0.14 -0.49
N TYR A 39 32.53 -0.63 0.53
CA TYR A 39 31.88 -0.61 1.84
C TYR A 39 32.13 0.75 2.52
N HIS A 40 31.09 1.58 2.59
CA HIS A 40 31.12 2.91 3.21
C HIS A 40 29.84 3.14 4.02
N PRO A 41 29.75 2.53 5.21
CA PRO A 41 28.52 2.52 5.98
C PRO A 41 28.21 3.94 6.48
N HIS A 42 27.02 4.43 6.18
CA HIS A 42 26.52 5.69 6.69
C HIS A 42 25.10 5.51 7.24
N LEU A 43 24.82 6.20 8.33
CA LEU A 43 23.54 6.16 9.00
C LEU A 43 22.67 7.29 8.48
N ASN A 44 21.68 6.97 7.67
CA ASN A 44 20.67 7.93 7.26
C ASN A 44 19.67 8.13 8.39
N VAL A 45 19.29 9.39 8.62
CA VAL A 45 18.36 9.79 9.66
C VAL A 45 17.33 10.75 9.09
N LEU A 46 16.06 10.42 9.26
CA LEU A 46 14.94 11.32 9.03
C LEU A 46 14.33 11.68 10.38
N PHE A 47 14.10 12.96 10.62
CA PHE A 47 13.40 13.39 11.83
C PHE A 47 12.51 14.61 11.58
N ASP A 48 11.52 14.83 12.44
CA ASP A 48 10.52 15.90 12.32
C ASP A 48 11.00 17.27 12.77
N GLY A 49 12.22 17.64 12.36
CA GLY A 49 12.83 18.95 12.59
C GLY A 49 12.45 20.01 11.54
N GLY A 50 12.86 21.24 11.83
CA GLY A 50 12.75 22.39 10.93
C GLY A 50 14.10 22.84 10.40
N TYR A 51 14.12 24.00 9.75
CA TYR A 51 15.37 24.72 9.52
C TYR A 51 16.04 25.01 10.87
N LEU A 52 17.35 24.81 10.94
CA LEU A 52 18.17 25.16 12.10
C LEU A 52 19.09 26.30 11.69
N ALA A 53 19.18 27.33 12.52
CA ALA A 53 20.20 28.36 12.34
C ALA A 53 21.61 27.73 12.39
N PRO A 54 22.62 28.32 11.73
CA PRO A 54 23.98 27.78 11.68
C PRO A 54 24.55 27.40 13.05
N GLU A 55 24.30 28.22 14.08
CA GLU A 55 24.75 28.02 15.45
C GLU A 55 24.07 26.80 16.08
N GLN A 56 22.75 26.71 15.97
CA GLN A 56 21.97 25.57 16.47
C GLN A 56 22.37 24.27 15.77
N LEU A 57 22.65 24.34 14.47
CA LEU A 57 23.13 23.19 13.71
C LEU A 57 24.53 22.75 14.14
N ALA A 58 25.43 23.71 14.40
CA ALA A 58 26.76 23.42 14.91
C ALA A 58 26.69 22.75 16.29
N GLU A 59 25.88 23.29 17.21
CA GLU A 59 25.65 22.70 18.53
C GLU A 59 25.11 21.27 18.45
N LEU A 60 24.12 21.03 17.60
CA LEU A 60 23.55 19.69 17.39
C LEU A 60 24.61 18.73 16.84
N LYS A 61 25.39 19.14 15.83
CA LYS A 61 26.48 18.32 15.27
C LYS A 61 27.51 17.97 16.34
N ASP A 62 27.87 18.92 17.20
CA ASP A 62 28.83 18.69 18.28
C ASP A 62 28.30 17.76 19.36
N LEU A 63 27.02 17.87 19.72
CA LEU A 63 26.35 16.91 20.60
C LEU A 63 26.38 15.50 20.01
N ILE A 64 26.11 15.36 18.71
CA ILE A 64 26.17 14.08 18.01
C ILE A 64 27.60 13.52 18.02
N ARG A 65 28.60 14.32 17.66
CA ARG A 65 30.02 13.93 17.71
C ARG A 65 30.41 13.43 19.09
N ARG A 66 30.19 14.24 20.13
CA ARG A 66 30.51 13.88 21.53
C ARG A 66 29.83 12.57 21.95
N LYS A 67 28.60 12.31 21.49
CA LYS A 67 27.84 11.11 21.85
C LYS A 67 28.28 9.85 21.10
N LEU A 68 28.60 9.97 19.82
CA LEU A 68 28.85 8.84 18.93
C LEU A 68 30.34 8.52 18.77
N LEU A 69 31.18 9.54 18.70
CA LEU A 69 32.63 9.41 18.52
C LEU A 69 33.35 10.25 19.57
N LYS A 70 33.76 9.61 20.67
CA LYS A 70 34.52 10.29 21.73
C LYS A 70 35.79 10.93 21.14
N ARG A 71 36.13 12.13 21.61
CA ARG A 71 37.28 12.91 21.11
C ARG A 71 38.60 12.14 21.22
N SER A 72 38.80 11.36 22.28
CA SER A 72 39.97 10.48 22.43
C SER A 72 40.07 9.43 21.32
N ILE A 73 38.95 8.85 20.90
CA ILE A 73 38.90 7.89 19.79
C ILE A 73 39.16 8.61 18.48
N SER A 74 38.49 9.73 18.23
CA SER A 74 38.66 10.56 17.03
C SER A 74 40.13 10.96 16.84
N ASN A 75 40.77 11.47 17.90
CA ASN A 75 42.19 11.85 17.87
C ASN A 75 43.09 10.66 17.57
N ARG A 76 42.83 9.50 18.19
CA ARG A 76 43.60 8.26 17.96
C ARG A 76 43.52 7.79 16.51
N ILE A 77 42.33 7.84 15.90
CA ILE A 77 42.13 7.40 14.51
C ILE A 77 42.35 8.50 13.48
N LYS A 78 42.67 9.73 13.92
CA LYS A 78 42.82 10.94 13.08
C LYS A 78 41.66 11.15 12.10
N LYS A 79 40.43 10.84 12.54
CA LYS A 79 39.20 11.01 11.75
C LYS A 79 38.10 11.59 12.62
N ASP A 80 37.33 12.53 12.06
CA ASP A 80 36.10 13.04 12.67
C ASP A 80 34.87 12.34 12.09
N LEU A 81 33.75 12.46 12.79
CA LEU A 81 32.45 12.03 12.31
C LEU A 81 31.89 13.08 11.35
N VAL A 82 31.82 12.74 10.07
CA VAL A 82 31.20 13.58 9.05
C VAL A 82 29.68 13.55 9.20
N ILE A 83 29.06 14.72 9.36
CA ILE A 83 27.61 14.88 9.52
C ILE A 83 27.09 15.85 8.47
N HIS A 84 26.35 15.30 7.51
CA HIS A 84 25.56 16.07 6.55
C HIS A 84 24.16 16.30 7.14
N TYR A 85 23.66 17.52 6.97
CA TYR A 85 22.34 17.92 7.41
C TYR A 85 21.74 18.81 6.34
N ASP A 86 20.54 18.43 5.89
CA ASP A 86 19.75 19.20 4.95
C ASP A 86 18.31 19.26 5.43
N TYR A 87 17.66 20.36 5.09
CA TYR A 87 16.25 20.58 5.34
C TYR A 87 15.56 21.03 4.05
N THR A 88 14.31 20.58 3.86
CA THR A 88 13.51 20.98 2.71
C THR A 88 12.04 21.08 3.08
N GLN A 89 11.36 22.08 2.52
CA GLN A 89 9.91 22.19 2.56
C GLN A 89 9.22 21.59 1.33
N GLU A 90 9.96 21.36 0.25
CA GLU A 90 9.43 20.90 -1.03
C GLU A 90 8.95 19.45 -0.95
N PRO A 91 7.66 19.14 -1.21
CA PRO A 91 7.12 17.78 -1.13
C PRO A 91 7.85 16.76 -2.01
N LYS A 92 8.26 17.15 -3.23
CA LYS A 92 9.00 16.28 -4.15
C LYS A 92 10.35 15.86 -3.57
N ARG A 93 11.10 16.81 -2.99
CA ARG A 93 12.39 16.50 -2.33
C ARG A 93 12.21 15.67 -1.06
N LYS A 94 11.16 15.94 -0.26
CA LYS A 94 10.80 15.09 0.89
C LYS A 94 10.57 13.63 0.44
N MET A 95 9.80 13.41 -0.62
CA MET A 95 9.55 12.08 -1.16
C MET A 95 10.83 11.43 -1.71
N HIS A 96 11.66 12.18 -2.43
CA HIS A 96 12.95 11.71 -2.91
C HIS A 96 13.86 11.25 -1.75
N TRP A 97 13.95 12.03 -0.66
CA TRP A 97 14.73 11.65 0.53
C TRP A 97 14.16 10.42 1.21
N VAL A 98 12.84 10.33 1.39
CA VAL A 98 12.21 9.13 1.95
C VAL A 98 12.54 7.89 1.11
N LYS A 99 12.39 7.98 -0.22
CA LYS A 99 12.74 6.89 -1.15
C LYS A 99 14.22 6.51 -1.06
N TYR A 100 15.11 7.50 -1.08
CA TYR A 100 16.55 7.28 -0.98
C TYR A 100 16.91 6.60 0.35
N VAL A 101 16.49 7.15 1.48
CA VAL A 101 16.82 6.64 2.81
C VAL A 101 16.28 5.22 3.01
N THR A 102 15.06 4.93 2.51
CA THR A 102 14.42 3.62 2.64
C THR A 102 14.86 2.59 1.61
N LYS A 103 15.60 2.98 0.55
CA LYS A 103 16.19 2.06 -0.43
C LYS A 103 17.14 1.07 0.26
N ALA A 104 17.18 -0.16 -0.24
CA ALA A 104 18.23 -1.12 0.13
C ALA A 104 19.52 -0.78 -0.62
N SER A 105 20.62 -0.58 0.11
CA SER A 105 21.93 -0.31 -0.46
C SER A 105 22.84 -1.54 -0.48
N PHE A 106 22.36 -2.68 0.00
CA PHE A 106 23.08 -3.95 -0.02
C PHE A 106 22.12 -4.97 -0.61
N THR A 107 22.20 -5.09 -1.94
CA THR A 107 21.21 -5.81 -2.75
C THR A 107 21.74 -7.13 -3.29
N ASP A 108 23.06 -7.30 -3.35
CA ASP A 108 23.68 -8.53 -3.80
C ASP A 108 24.68 -9.03 -2.75
N LYS A 109 24.49 -10.28 -2.31
CA LYS A 109 25.36 -10.97 -1.35
C LYS A 109 26.79 -11.11 -1.86
N SER A 110 27.01 -11.10 -3.18
CA SER A 110 28.32 -11.23 -3.81
C SER A 110 29.29 -10.10 -3.43
N TRP A 111 28.76 -8.94 -3.05
CA TRP A 111 29.58 -7.78 -2.67
C TRP A 111 30.33 -7.98 -1.36
N ASP A 112 29.75 -8.72 -0.40
CA ASP A 112 30.41 -9.09 0.86
C ASP A 112 29.63 -10.22 1.56
N TYR A 113 29.96 -11.48 1.24
CA TYR A 113 29.30 -12.66 1.81
C TYR A 113 29.38 -12.73 3.35
N GLU A 114 30.52 -12.32 3.91
CA GLU A 114 30.75 -12.34 5.35
C GLU A 114 29.84 -11.33 6.06
N LEU A 115 29.76 -10.10 5.53
CA LEU A 115 28.85 -9.08 6.03
C LEU A 115 27.38 -9.49 5.85
N ALA A 116 27.01 -10.08 4.71
CA ALA A 116 25.64 -10.57 4.48
C ALA A 116 25.23 -11.58 5.55
N THR A 117 26.11 -12.52 5.87
CA THR A 117 25.90 -13.52 6.92
C THR A 117 25.73 -12.85 8.28
N ARG A 118 26.59 -11.89 8.63
CA ARG A 118 26.51 -11.13 9.89
C ARG A 118 25.25 -10.27 9.99
N LEU A 119 24.75 -9.74 8.88
CA LEU A 119 23.54 -8.91 8.85
C LEU A 119 22.24 -9.74 8.86
N LYS A 120 22.32 -11.08 8.85
CA LYS A 120 21.14 -11.93 9.00
C LYS A 120 20.45 -11.63 10.34
N GLY A 121 19.18 -11.24 10.28
CA GLY A 121 18.40 -10.82 11.46
C GLY A 121 18.72 -9.41 11.98
N PHE A 122 19.61 -8.66 11.35
CA PHE A 122 19.90 -7.28 11.73
C PHE A 122 18.74 -6.36 11.35
N HIS A 123 18.18 -5.66 12.34
CA HIS A 123 17.17 -4.62 12.12
C HIS A 123 17.80 -3.37 11.50
N ASN A 124 17.88 -3.34 10.17
CA ASN A 124 18.56 -2.27 9.44
C ASN A 124 17.89 -0.89 9.60
N GLY A 125 16.56 -0.87 9.71
CA GLY A 125 15.77 0.33 9.92
C GLY A 125 15.06 0.32 11.28
N CYS A 126 15.01 1.45 11.96
CA CYS A 126 14.27 1.61 13.21
C CYS A 126 13.52 2.95 13.27
N PHE A 127 12.28 2.89 13.75
CA PHE A 127 11.51 4.05 14.17
C PHE A 127 11.75 4.30 15.67
N ALA A 128 11.71 5.56 16.08
CA ALA A 128 11.72 5.96 17.48
C ALA A 128 10.85 7.20 17.73
N GLY A 129 10.42 7.32 18.98
CA GLY A 129 9.54 8.39 19.46
C GLY A 129 8.07 8.13 19.12
N PHE A 130 7.28 9.20 19.01
CA PHE A 130 5.82 9.16 18.91
C PHE A 130 5.35 9.52 17.50
N TRP A 131 4.61 8.59 16.89
CA TRP A 131 4.10 8.69 15.51
C TRP A 131 2.57 8.77 15.47
N ASP A 132 2.00 9.33 16.53
CA ASP A 132 0.57 9.50 16.82
C ASP A 132 0.00 10.84 16.33
N GLY A 133 0.85 11.85 16.13
CA GLY A 133 0.41 13.15 15.63
C GLY A 133 0.04 13.13 14.14
N PRO A 134 -0.77 14.11 13.68
CA PRO A 134 -1.27 14.16 12.31
C PRO A 134 -0.13 14.18 11.27
N PRO A 135 -0.43 13.82 10.01
CA PRO A 135 0.53 13.92 8.91
C PRO A 135 1.09 15.34 8.82
N LYS A 136 2.42 15.48 8.84
CA LYS A 136 3.12 16.78 8.73
C LYS A 136 2.97 17.41 7.34
N TRP A 137 2.75 16.58 6.33
CA TRP A 137 2.56 16.98 4.95
C TRP A 137 1.83 15.85 4.21
N ARG A 138 1.30 16.14 3.03
CA ARG A 138 0.64 15.17 2.15
C ARG A 138 1.24 15.25 0.76
N LEU A 139 1.20 14.14 0.04
CA LEU A 139 1.63 14.10 -1.36
C LEU A 139 0.58 14.81 -2.22
N THR A 140 1.06 15.76 -3.03
CA THR A 140 0.29 16.48 -4.04
C THR A 140 0.82 16.06 -5.43
N GLY A 141 -0.03 16.06 -6.45
CA GLY A 141 0.36 15.66 -7.82
C GLY A 141 0.38 14.15 -8.07
N THR A 142 1.33 13.67 -8.89
CA THR A 142 1.41 12.27 -9.37
C THR A 142 1.61 11.25 -8.26
N ASP A 143 2.28 11.63 -7.18
CA ASP A 143 2.52 10.76 -6.02
C ASP A 143 1.27 10.56 -5.15
N LYS A 144 0.14 11.22 -5.46
CA LYS A 144 -1.15 11.04 -4.76
C LYS A 144 -1.61 9.58 -4.75
N LYS A 145 -1.14 8.74 -5.69
CA LYS A 145 -1.41 7.29 -5.68
C LYS A 145 -1.06 6.62 -4.35
N PHE A 146 0.01 7.07 -3.68
CA PHE A 146 0.41 6.53 -2.38
C PHE A 146 -0.55 6.92 -1.24
N ASN A 147 -1.40 7.94 -1.42
CA ASN A 147 -2.45 8.24 -0.44
C ASN A 147 -3.51 7.13 -0.38
N LEU A 148 -3.65 6.31 -1.43
CA LEU A 148 -4.51 5.12 -1.38
C LEU A 148 -3.95 4.06 -0.42
N LEU A 149 -2.62 3.91 -0.35
CA LEU A 149 -1.97 3.00 0.60
C LEU A 149 -2.20 3.42 2.06
N LEU A 150 -2.37 4.73 2.33
CA LEU A 150 -2.71 5.19 3.68
C LEU A 150 -4.07 4.63 4.12
N LYS A 151 -5.08 4.67 3.24
CA LYS A 151 -6.39 4.06 3.50
C LYS A 151 -6.26 2.57 3.76
N VAL A 152 -5.51 1.85 2.91
CA VAL A 152 -5.28 0.40 3.09
C VAL A 152 -4.65 0.10 4.44
N LYS A 153 -3.65 0.90 4.85
CA LYS A 153 -3.00 0.79 6.16
C LYS A 153 -3.96 1.07 7.33
N GLU A 154 -4.89 2.00 7.15
CA GLU A 154 -5.96 2.31 8.11
C GLU A 154 -7.07 1.24 8.11
N GLY A 155 -6.96 0.19 7.28
CA GLY A 155 -7.97 -0.85 7.16
C GLY A 155 -9.21 -0.38 6.39
N ILE A 156 -9.06 0.62 5.53
CA ILE A 156 -10.14 1.21 4.72
C ILE A 156 -9.89 0.94 3.24
N HIS A 157 -10.89 0.43 2.55
CA HIS A 157 -10.80 0.11 1.14
C HIS A 157 -10.62 1.40 0.32
N PRO A 158 -9.59 1.49 -0.54
CA PRO A 158 -9.14 2.76 -1.11
C PRO A 158 -10.16 3.43 -2.04
N ILE A 159 -11.00 2.62 -2.72
CA ILE A 159 -12.03 3.05 -3.67
C ILE A 159 -13.38 3.22 -2.96
N SER A 160 -13.98 2.14 -2.48
CA SER A 160 -15.30 2.15 -1.83
C SER A 160 -15.38 2.86 -0.46
N GLY A 161 -14.27 3.05 0.25
CA GLY A 161 -14.25 3.67 1.58
C GLY A 161 -14.79 2.80 2.73
N LYS A 162 -15.17 1.53 2.46
CA LYS A 162 -15.62 0.57 3.48
C LYS A 162 -14.43 -0.06 4.23
N PRO A 163 -14.61 -0.57 5.46
CA PRO A 163 -13.57 -1.34 6.14
C PRO A 163 -13.11 -2.54 5.31
N ILE A 164 -11.80 -2.80 5.29
CA ILE A 164 -11.20 -3.97 4.65
C ILE A 164 -11.38 -5.16 5.58
N LEU A 165 -12.00 -6.22 5.06
CA LEU A 165 -12.00 -7.54 5.66
C LEU A 165 -10.87 -8.33 5.00
N TRP A 166 -9.82 -8.63 5.76
CA TRP A 166 -8.70 -9.43 5.27
C TRP A 166 -9.07 -10.91 5.32
N ASP A 167 -9.19 -11.52 4.15
CA ASP A 167 -9.22 -12.98 4.06
C ASP A 167 -7.82 -13.54 4.33
N LYS A 168 -7.75 -14.64 5.08
CA LYS A 168 -6.50 -15.35 5.38
C LYS A 168 -6.15 -16.37 4.29
N ALA A 169 -7.07 -16.65 3.37
CA ALA A 169 -6.81 -17.55 2.26
C ALA A 169 -5.63 -17.05 1.42
N LEU A 170 -4.61 -17.90 1.28
CA LEU A 170 -3.48 -17.61 0.41
C LEU A 170 -3.89 -17.86 -1.04
N VAL A 171 -3.79 -16.83 -1.88
CA VAL A 171 -4.03 -16.95 -3.31
C VAL A 171 -2.68 -17.15 -4.03
N PRO A 172 -2.52 -18.22 -4.83
CA PRO A 172 -1.33 -18.41 -5.65
C PRO A 172 -1.03 -17.20 -6.53
N TRP A 173 0.23 -16.74 -6.54
CA TRP A 173 0.65 -15.57 -7.32
C TRP A 173 0.35 -15.69 -8.82
N ALA A 174 0.40 -16.90 -9.38
CA ALA A 174 0.04 -17.16 -10.78
C ALA A 174 -1.43 -16.77 -11.09
N LEU A 175 -2.37 -17.02 -10.17
CA LEU A 175 -3.77 -16.60 -10.32
C LEU A 175 -3.94 -15.09 -10.16
N VAL A 176 -3.12 -14.49 -9.31
CA VAL A 176 -3.08 -13.03 -9.12
C VAL A 176 -2.59 -12.34 -10.41
N GLN A 177 -1.66 -12.96 -11.15
CA GLN A 177 -1.17 -12.44 -12.43
C GLN A 177 -2.18 -12.56 -13.59
N SER A 178 -3.18 -13.44 -13.49
CA SER A 178 -4.20 -13.61 -14.53
C SER A 178 -5.36 -12.63 -14.42
N VAL A 179 -5.40 -11.80 -13.37
CA VAL A 179 -6.50 -10.85 -13.14
C VAL A 179 -6.04 -9.40 -13.35
N ASN A 180 -6.99 -8.52 -13.70
CA ASN A 180 -6.71 -7.09 -13.89
C ASN A 180 -6.44 -6.39 -12.56
N LEU A 181 -5.16 -6.24 -12.24
CA LEU A 181 -4.69 -5.57 -11.04
C LEU A 181 -4.20 -4.15 -11.33
N ILE A 182 -4.53 -3.26 -10.41
CA ILE A 182 -3.96 -1.92 -10.33
C ILE A 182 -2.91 -1.94 -9.22
N ASP A 183 -1.65 -1.71 -9.58
CA ASP A 183 -0.56 -1.55 -8.61
C ASP A 183 -0.77 -0.27 -7.78
N LEU A 184 -0.99 -0.43 -6.48
CA LEU A 184 -1.10 0.69 -5.53
C LEU A 184 0.26 1.08 -4.95
N GLY A 185 1.30 0.28 -5.17
CA GLY A 185 2.63 0.38 -4.57
C GLY A 185 2.80 -0.50 -3.34
N SER A 186 4.07 -0.68 -2.92
CA SER A 186 4.42 -1.45 -1.70
C SER A 186 3.86 -2.87 -1.65
N TRP A 187 3.76 -3.55 -2.80
CA TRP A 187 3.17 -4.89 -2.94
C TRP A 187 1.66 -4.97 -2.63
N CYS A 188 0.99 -3.82 -2.57
CA CYS A 188 -0.46 -3.77 -2.49
C CYS A 188 -1.05 -3.60 -3.89
N TYR A 189 -2.01 -4.45 -4.23
CA TYR A 189 -2.70 -4.43 -5.51
C TYR A 189 -4.21 -4.30 -5.28
N CYS A 190 -4.89 -3.58 -6.16
CA CYS A 190 -6.34 -3.51 -6.17
C CYS A 190 -6.86 -4.27 -7.39
N TYR A 191 -7.71 -5.27 -7.16
CA TYR A 191 -8.42 -5.93 -8.24
C TYR A 191 -9.52 -5.01 -8.77
N ASN A 192 -9.43 -4.66 -10.05
CA ASN A 192 -10.48 -3.91 -10.73
C ASN A 192 -11.33 -4.91 -11.52
N ALA A 193 -12.41 -5.38 -10.90
CA ALA A 193 -13.35 -6.25 -11.57
C ALA A 193 -13.87 -5.55 -12.84
N PRO A 194 -13.83 -6.19 -14.03
CA PRO A 194 -14.44 -5.63 -15.21
C PRO A 194 -15.91 -5.32 -14.91
N ARG A 195 -16.39 -4.15 -15.35
CA ARG A 195 -17.79 -3.77 -15.19
C ARG A 195 -18.63 -4.87 -15.84
N ALA A 196 -19.54 -5.48 -15.08
CA ALA A 196 -20.48 -6.43 -15.64
C ALA A 196 -21.18 -5.76 -16.85
N PRO A 197 -21.39 -6.48 -17.97
CA PRO A 197 -22.10 -5.92 -19.10
C PRO A 197 -23.43 -5.34 -18.60
N PRO A 198 -23.88 -4.20 -19.15
CA PRO A 198 -25.20 -3.69 -18.81
C PRO A 198 -26.20 -4.81 -19.01
N ILE A 199 -27.08 -5.03 -18.03
CA ILE A 199 -28.16 -6.00 -18.15
C ILE A 199 -28.91 -5.62 -19.43
N PRO A 200 -28.99 -6.50 -20.44
CA PRO A 200 -29.74 -6.19 -21.65
C PRO A 200 -31.16 -5.78 -21.24
N PRO A 201 -31.79 -4.85 -21.97
CA PRO A 201 -33.22 -4.57 -21.77
C PRO A 201 -33.97 -5.89 -21.73
N LEU A 202 -34.96 -6.00 -20.84
CA LEU A 202 -35.82 -7.17 -20.80
C LEU A 202 -36.35 -7.38 -22.22
N ASP A 203 -36.06 -8.53 -22.82
CA ASP A 203 -36.52 -8.82 -24.17
C ASP A 203 -38.01 -9.15 -24.10
N LEU A 204 -38.84 -8.15 -24.43
CA LEU A 204 -40.29 -8.25 -24.46
C LEU A 204 -40.80 -8.79 -25.80
N THR A 205 -39.93 -9.11 -26.78
CA THR A 205 -40.37 -9.58 -28.11
C THR A 205 -41.15 -10.90 -28.04
N ASN A 206 -40.87 -11.73 -27.03
CA ASN A 206 -41.62 -12.96 -26.73
C ASN A 206 -43.07 -12.72 -26.26
N LEU A 207 -43.50 -11.46 -26.03
CA LEU A 207 -44.89 -11.13 -25.70
C LEU A 207 -45.76 -10.84 -26.92
N THR A 208 -45.14 -10.64 -28.09
CA THR A 208 -45.82 -10.38 -29.36
C THR A 208 -45.92 -11.61 -30.26
N GLU A 209 -45.09 -12.62 -30.04
CA GLU A 209 -45.10 -13.89 -30.78
C GLU A 209 -45.96 -14.95 -30.06
N LEU A 210 -47.20 -14.58 -29.73
CA LEU A 210 -48.20 -15.62 -29.49
C LEU A 210 -48.63 -16.16 -30.87
N ASP A 211 -48.97 -17.44 -30.99
CA ASP A 211 -49.54 -17.97 -32.23
C ASP A 211 -50.80 -17.17 -32.62
N ASP A 212 -51.13 -17.08 -33.91
CA ASP A 212 -52.32 -16.35 -34.36
C ASP A 212 -53.63 -16.91 -33.78
N ASP A 213 -53.62 -18.19 -33.41
CA ASP A 213 -54.72 -18.88 -32.75
C ASP A 213 -54.68 -18.81 -31.20
N ASP A 214 -53.75 -18.05 -30.61
CA ASP A 214 -53.65 -17.92 -29.15
C ASP A 214 -54.81 -17.08 -28.59
N ASP A 215 -55.59 -17.70 -27.71
CA ASP A 215 -56.80 -17.10 -27.14
C ASP A 215 -56.53 -15.78 -26.38
N ARG A 216 -55.29 -15.53 -25.94
CA ARG A 216 -54.87 -14.30 -25.26
C ARG A 216 -54.79 -13.08 -26.18
N LYS A 217 -54.76 -13.26 -27.51
CA LYS A 217 -54.83 -12.17 -28.49
C LYS A 217 -56.24 -11.57 -28.62
N HIS A 218 -57.28 -12.24 -28.14
CA HIS A 218 -58.66 -11.77 -28.30
C HIS A 218 -59.14 -10.89 -27.12
N PRO A 219 -60.05 -9.94 -27.38
CA PRO A 219 -60.78 -9.21 -26.34
C PRO A 219 -61.41 -10.15 -25.29
N ASN A 220 -61.53 -9.67 -24.04
CA ASN A 220 -62.01 -10.49 -22.91
C ASN A 220 -63.36 -11.17 -23.15
N ASP A 221 -64.23 -10.54 -23.93
CA ASP A 221 -65.57 -10.98 -24.26
C ASP A 221 -65.52 -12.25 -25.12
N ILE A 222 -64.64 -12.24 -26.13
CA ILE A 222 -64.36 -13.38 -27.02
C ILE A 222 -63.67 -14.51 -26.24
N ARG A 223 -62.76 -14.18 -25.32
CA ARG A 223 -62.11 -15.17 -24.44
C ARG A 223 -63.11 -15.93 -23.57
N ARG A 224 -64.10 -15.22 -23.02
CA ARG A 224 -65.21 -15.84 -22.26
C ARG A 224 -66.09 -16.70 -23.15
N GLU A 225 -66.35 -16.28 -24.39
CA GLU A 225 -67.09 -17.07 -25.39
C GLU A 225 -66.38 -18.40 -25.69
N ILE A 226 -65.07 -18.34 -26.01
CA ILE A 226 -64.24 -19.51 -26.32
C ILE A 226 -64.20 -20.47 -25.13
N ALA A 227 -64.01 -19.96 -23.92
CA ALA A 227 -64.02 -20.78 -22.71
C ALA A 227 -65.37 -21.49 -22.50
N ARG A 228 -66.49 -20.79 -22.68
CA ARG A 228 -67.85 -21.38 -22.61
C ARG A 228 -68.06 -22.46 -23.65
N HIS A 229 -67.59 -22.24 -24.89
CA HIS A 229 -67.70 -23.24 -25.95
C HIS A 229 -66.82 -24.47 -25.70
N ARG A 230 -65.58 -24.30 -25.22
CA ARG A 230 -64.70 -25.41 -24.83
C ARG A 230 -65.33 -26.25 -23.71
N GLU A 231 -65.94 -25.60 -22.71
CA GLU A 231 -66.64 -26.29 -21.62
C GLU A 231 -67.86 -27.08 -22.13
N LEU A 232 -68.66 -26.50 -23.03
CA LEU A 232 -69.80 -27.18 -23.65
C LEU A 232 -69.39 -28.39 -24.49
N ILE A 233 -68.28 -28.29 -25.24
CA ILE A 233 -67.74 -29.38 -26.05
C ILE A 233 -67.20 -30.50 -25.14
N SER A 234 -66.47 -30.15 -24.07
CA SER A 234 -65.99 -31.13 -23.08
C SER A 234 -67.17 -31.89 -22.47
N ARG A 235 -68.21 -31.19 -22.00
CA ARG A 235 -69.40 -31.82 -21.44
C ARG A 235 -70.12 -32.74 -22.44
N ARG A 236 -70.12 -32.41 -23.73
CA ARG A 236 -70.68 -33.28 -24.78
C ARG A 236 -69.84 -34.52 -25.02
N GLN A 237 -68.52 -34.39 -25.07
CA GLN A 237 -67.60 -35.52 -25.21
C GLN A 237 -67.70 -36.46 -24.00
N ASP A 238 -67.78 -35.91 -22.79
CA ASP A 238 -67.96 -36.70 -21.56
C ASP A 238 -69.29 -37.49 -21.60
N CYS A 239 -70.38 -36.91 -22.15
CA CYS A 239 -71.65 -37.62 -22.34
C CYS A 239 -71.64 -38.67 -23.47
N GLU A 240 -70.80 -38.52 -24.52
CA GLU A 240 -70.70 -39.47 -25.63
C GLU A 240 -69.80 -40.69 -25.31
N PHE A 241 -68.93 -40.59 -24.29
CA PHE A 241 -68.13 -41.72 -23.80
C PHE A 241 -68.84 -42.62 -22.78
N ASP A 242 -69.97 -42.17 -22.21
CA ASP A 242 -70.77 -42.87 -21.19
C ASP A 242 -72.04 -43.55 -21.76
N SER A 243 -72.16 -43.69 -23.10
CA SER A 243 -73.27 -44.36 -23.80
C SER A 243 -72.80 -45.48 -24.73
#